data_AF-A0A1S1T8F8-F1
#
_entry.id   AF-A0A1S1T8F8-F1
#
_cell.length_a   1.000
_cell.length_b   1.000
_cell.length_c   1.000
_cell.angle_alpha   90.00
_cell.angle_beta   90.00
_cell.angle_gamma   90.00
#
_symmetry.space_group_name_H-M   'P 1'
#
loop_
_entity.id
_entity.type
_entity.pdbx_description
1 polymer ?
#
loop_
_entity_poly.entity_id
_entity_poly.type
_entity_poly.pdbx_seq_one_letter_code
_entity_poly.pdbx_strand_id
1 'polypeptide(L)'
;MNDALSALPLFATDQELAVAIVGRARSEMWIKAVIPQLERKGFPRIDPLHDGRPVALVRRFYEGYFGIASGFNVATPDGEERLGEWKNRRKRPKSQWGDP
;
A
#
# COMPACT_ATOMS: atom_id res chain seq x y z
N MET A 1 -5.11 11.89 -16.01
CA MET A 1 -5.41 11.26 -14.70
C MET A 1 -5.15 12.30 -13.63
N ASN A 2 -6.19 12.98 -13.13
CA ASN A 2 -6.08 13.92 -12.02
C ASN A 2 -6.54 13.21 -10.74
N ASP A 3 -5.70 12.34 -10.21
CA ASP A 3 -5.91 11.77 -8.88
C ASP A 3 -5.22 12.66 -7.83
N ALA A 4 -5.87 12.87 -6.68
CA ALA A 4 -5.39 13.78 -5.64
C ALA A 4 -3.99 13.42 -5.11
N LEU A 5 -3.60 12.13 -5.14
CA LEU A 5 -2.25 11.70 -4.77
C LEU A 5 -1.18 12.14 -5.78
N SER A 6 -1.55 12.47 -7.02
CA SER A 6 -0.59 12.93 -8.04
C SER A 6 -0.22 14.40 -7.88
N ALA A 7 -1.01 15.16 -7.11
CA ALA A 7 -0.72 16.56 -6.79
C ALA A 7 0.14 16.73 -5.52
N LEU A 8 0.41 15.64 -4.79
CA LEU A 8 1.22 15.68 -3.58
C LEU A 8 2.72 15.73 -3.88
N PRO A 9 3.53 16.31 -2.96
CA PRO A 9 4.99 16.21 -3.00
C PRO A 9 5.48 14.76 -2.93
N LEU A 10 6.77 14.52 -3.19
CA LEU A 10 7.35 13.16 -3.13
C LEU A 10 7.19 12.51 -1.74
N PHE A 11 7.27 13.32 -0.69
CA PHE A 11 6.97 12.95 0.69
C PHE A 11 5.88 13.86 1.21
N ALA A 12 4.80 13.27 1.72
CA ALA A 12 3.64 13.99 2.21
C ALA A 12 3.36 13.64 3.66
N THR A 13 2.83 14.61 4.40
CA THR A 13 2.38 14.42 5.78
C THR A 13 1.16 13.49 5.83
N ASP A 14 0.91 12.94 7.02
CA ASP A 14 -0.27 12.11 7.27
C ASP A 14 -1.56 12.88 6.98
N GLN A 15 -1.58 14.20 7.22
CA GLN A 15 -2.73 15.05 6.93
C GLN A 15 -2.97 15.23 5.43
N GLU A 16 -1.92 15.51 4.65
CA GLU A 16 -2.02 15.66 3.20
C GLU A 16 -2.47 14.35 2.54
N LEU A 17 -1.90 13.23 2.97
CA LEU A 17 -2.29 11.90 2.50
C LEU A 17 -3.74 11.58 2.88
N ALA A 18 -4.14 11.86 4.12
CA ALA A 18 -5.50 11.60 4.56
C ALA A 18 -6.52 12.42 3.76
N VAL A 19 -6.23 13.69 3.49
CA VAL A 19 -7.10 14.52 2.65
C VAL A 19 -7.17 13.98 1.23
N ALA A 20 -6.04 13.56 0.65
CA ALA A 20 -6.00 13.02 -0.71
C ALA A 20 -6.71 11.66 -0.84
N ILE A 21 -6.66 10.80 0.19
CA ILE A 21 -7.22 9.44 0.15
C ILE A 21 -8.68 9.39 0.61
N VAL A 22 -9.00 9.99 1.76
CA VAL A 22 -10.32 9.85 2.41
C VAL A 22 -11.13 11.14 2.46
N GLY A 23 -10.56 12.26 2.01
CA GLY A 23 -11.16 13.58 2.06
C GLY A 23 -11.02 14.26 3.42
N ARG A 24 -11.15 15.59 3.43
CA ARG A 24 -10.97 16.44 4.62
C ARG A 24 -11.83 15.99 5.81
N ALA A 25 -13.09 15.66 5.57
CA ALA A 25 -14.05 15.33 6.62
C ALA A 25 -13.66 14.11 7.47
N ARG A 26 -12.90 13.15 6.90
CA ARG A 26 -12.48 11.92 7.60
C ARG A 26 -11.00 11.87 7.90
N SER A 27 -10.26 12.92 7.57
CA SER A 27 -8.80 12.94 7.65
C SER A 27 -8.28 12.62 9.05
N GLU A 28 -8.79 13.30 10.08
CA GLU A 28 -8.34 13.06 11.46
C GLU A 28 -8.62 11.65 11.97
N MET A 29 -9.81 11.11 11.68
CA MET A 29 -10.18 9.76 12.09
C MET A 29 -9.29 8.73 11.41
N TRP A 30 -9.02 8.91 10.12
CA TRP A 30 -8.16 8.01 9.36
C TRP A 30 -6.72 8.02 9.89
N ILE A 31 -6.16 9.19 10.21
CA ILE A 31 -4.81 9.30 10.79
C ILE A 31 -4.74 8.58 12.14
N LYS A 32 -5.70 8.83 13.03
CA LYS A 32 -5.66 8.30 14.40
C LYS A 32 -5.98 6.81 14.48
N ALA A 33 -6.98 6.35 13.71
CA ALA A 33 -7.51 5.00 13.85
C ALA A 33 -7.02 4.04 12.76
N VAL A 34 -6.82 4.53 11.53
CA VAL A 34 -6.59 3.66 10.36
C VAL A 34 -5.09 3.52 10.07
N ILE A 35 -4.29 4.59 10.11
CA ILE A 35 -2.84 4.51 9.86
C ILE A 35 -2.16 3.46 10.74
N PRO A 36 -2.37 3.40 12.07
CA PRO A 36 -1.70 2.38 12.90
C PRO A 36 -2.06 0.94 12.51
N GLN A 37 -3.25 0.73 11.96
CA GLN A 37 -3.67 -0.59 11.45
C GLN A 37 -3.02 -0.89 10.09
N LEU A 38 -2.96 0.10 9.21
CA LEU A 38 -2.32 -0.02 7.90
C LEU A 38 -0.81 -0.25 8.04
N GLU A 39 -0.13 0.42 8.98
CA GLU A 39 1.30 0.20 9.26
C GLU A 39 1.61 -1.23 9.69
N ARG A 40 0.71 -1.86 10.47
CA ARG A 40 0.82 -3.29 10.80
C ARG A 40 0.67 -4.20 9.58
N LYS A 41 0.01 -3.71 8.53
CA LYS A 41 -0.16 -4.39 7.23
C LYS A 41 0.90 -3.99 6.20
N GLY A 42 1.93 -3.23 6.58
CA GLY A 42 3.02 -2.84 5.70
C GLY A 42 2.83 -1.50 4.98
N PHE A 43 1.92 -0.65 5.46
CA PHE A 43 1.84 0.74 4.99
C PHE A 43 3.16 1.48 5.22
N PRO A 44 3.64 2.29 4.24
CA PRO A 44 4.92 2.99 4.36
C PRO A 44 4.96 3.88 5.59
N ARG A 45 6.00 3.78 6.40
CA ARG A 45 6.23 4.62 7.58
C ARG A 45 6.75 6.01 7.20
N ILE A 46 6.75 6.92 8.17
CA ILE A 46 7.38 8.25 8.04
C ILE A 46 8.87 8.07 7.81
N ASP A 47 9.40 8.76 6.81
CA ASP A 47 10.82 8.83 6.52
C ASP A 47 11.50 9.84 7.47
N PRO A 48 12.54 9.44 8.23
CA PRO A 48 13.18 10.34 9.20
C PRO A 48 13.91 11.54 8.58
N LEU A 49 14.29 11.49 7.30
CA LEU A 49 15.03 12.56 6.63
C LEU A 49 14.10 13.62 6.03
N HIS A 50 12.90 13.21 5.63
CA HIS A 50 11.95 14.06 4.92
C HIS A 50 10.68 14.38 5.72
N ASP A 51 10.55 13.85 6.95
CA ASP A 51 9.43 14.05 7.88
C ASP A 51 8.05 13.81 7.21
N GLY A 52 7.99 12.84 6.31
CA GLY A 52 6.79 12.51 5.54
C GLY A 52 6.82 11.10 5.01
N ARG A 53 5.67 10.61 4.52
CA ARG A 53 5.58 9.29 3.91
C ARG A 53 5.82 9.40 2.41
N PRO A 54 6.60 8.48 1.82
CA PRO A 54 6.85 8.47 0.38
C PRO A 54 5.56 8.16 -0.40
N VAL A 55 5.05 9.14 -1.14
CA VAL A 55 3.75 9.07 -1.84
C VAL A 55 3.74 7.95 -2.88
N ALA A 56 4.86 7.70 -3.56
CA ALA A 56 4.99 6.62 -4.52
C ALA A 56 4.80 5.23 -3.89
N LEU A 57 5.29 5.01 -2.66
CA LEU A 57 5.08 3.75 -1.96
C LEU A 57 3.65 3.63 -1.44
N VAL A 58 3.03 4.74 -1.02
CA VAL A 58 1.61 4.76 -0.61
C VAL A 58 0.72 4.37 -1.79
N ARG A 59 1.00 4.89 -2.99
CA ARG A 59 0.28 4.52 -4.20
C ARG A 59 0.41 3.02 -4.50
N ARG A 60 1.64 2.49 -4.51
CA ARG A 60 1.89 1.06 -4.72
C ARG A 60 1.22 0.18 -3.66
N PHE A 61 1.19 0.64 -2.40
CA PHE A 61 0.49 -0.06 -1.34
C PHE A 61 -0.99 -0.23 -1.70
N TYR A 62 -1.66 0.84 -2.14
CA TYR A 62 -3.08 0.76 -2.50
C TYR A 62 -3.35 -0.02 -3.80
N GLU A 63 -2.45 0.03 -4.78
CA GLU A 63 -2.52 -0.83 -5.96
C GLU A 63 -2.52 -2.32 -5.60
N GLY A 64 -1.71 -2.71 -4.60
CA GLY A 64 -1.70 -4.06 -4.04
C GLY A 64 -2.88 -4.35 -3.11
N TYR A 65 -3.28 -3.37 -2.30
CA TYR A 65 -4.36 -3.48 -1.32
C TYR A 65 -5.72 -3.75 -1.98
N PHE A 66 -6.00 -3.13 -3.12
CA PHE A 66 -7.24 -3.35 -3.89
C PHE A 66 -7.11 -4.47 -4.94
N GLY A 67 -5.98 -5.18 -4.99
CA GLY A 67 -5.74 -6.22 -6.00
C GLY A 67 -5.62 -5.71 -7.44
N ILE A 68 -5.58 -4.39 -7.67
CA ILE A 68 -5.52 -3.76 -9.00
C ILE A 68 -4.22 -4.15 -9.73
N ALA A 69 -3.13 -4.33 -8.99
CA ALA A 69 -1.84 -4.79 -9.55
C ALA A 69 -1.85 -6.23 -10.05
N SER A 70 -2.87 -7.03 -9.70
CA SER A 70 -3.03 -8.42 -10.12
C SER A 70 -4.11 -8.56 -11.21
N GLY A 71 -4.04 -7.73 -12.26
CA GLY A 71 -4.84 -7.89 -13.48
C GLY A 71 -6.35 -8.00 -13.27
N PHE A 72 -7.04 -6.86 -13.24
CA PHE A 72 -8.49 -6.69 -13.46
C PHE A 72 -9.34 -7.97 -13.36
N ASN A 73 -9.75 -8.32 -12.13
CA ASN A 73 -11.04 -8.95 -11.90
C ASN A 73 -11.85 -7.99 -11.06
N VAL A 74 -12.77 -7.27 -11.72
CA VAL A 74 -13.79 -6.44 -11.08
C VAL A 74 -14.73 -7.38 -10.35
N ALA A 75 -14.40 -7.70 -9.10
CA ALA A 75 -15.34 -8.14 -8.11
C ALA A 75 -15.23 -7.15 -6.96
N THR A 76 -16.34 -6.47 -6.66
CA THR A 76 -16.53 -5.65 -5.46
C THR A 76 -15.98 -6.45 -4.26
N PRO A 77 -15.08 -5.91 -3.42
CA PRO A 77 -14.55 -6.67 -2.29
C PRO A 77 -15.71 -7.00 -1.34
N ASP A 78 -16.17 -8.25 -1.38
CA ASP A 78 -17.08 -8.78 -0.37
C ASP A 78 -16.26 -8.98 0.90
N GLY A 79 -16.70 -8.32 1.96
CA GLY A 79 -15.87 -8.07 3.13
C GLY A 79 -15.63 -9.31 3.95
N GLU A 80 -14.50 -10.00 3.76
CA GLU A 80 -13.73 -10.67 4.81
C GLU A 80 -12.37 -11.14 4.25
N GLU A 81 -11.31 -10.35 4.36
CA GLU A 81 -9.98 -10.80 3.91
C GLU A 81 -9.21 -11.50 5.03
N ARG A 82 -9.00 -12.81 4.87
CA ARG A 82 -8.06 -13.62 5.65
C ARG A 82 -6.62 -13.25 5.29
N LEU A 83 -6.07 -12.28 6.03
CA LEU A 83 -4.71 -11.71 5.88
C LEU A 83 -3.56 -12.66 6.30
N GLY A 84 -3.71 -13.99 6.14
CA GLY A 84 -2.75 -14.99 6.60
C GLY A 84 -1.86 -15.61 5.52
N GLU A 85 -2.17 -15.43 4.23
CA GLU A 85 -1.62 -16.28 3.16
C GLU A 85 -0.41 -15.70 2.41
N TRP A 86 0.08 -14.52 2.77
CA TRP A 86 1.30 -13.96 2.18
C TRP A 86 2.56 -14.53 2.84
N LYS A 87 2.81 -15.83 2.65
CA LYS A 87 4.13 -16.41 2.84
C LYS A 87 4.55 -17.24 1.64
N ASN A 88 5.68 -16.82 1.06
CA ASN A 88 6.65 -17.59 0.29
C ASN A 88 6.37 -17.82 -1.21
N ARG A 89 6.83 -16.86 -2.03
CA ARG A 89 7.42 -17.20 -3.34
C ARG A 89 8.86 -16.66 -3.43
N ARG A 90 9.78 -17.30 -2.70
CA ARG A 90 11.20 -17.28 -3.09
C ARG A 90 11.48 -18.50 -3.96
N LYS A 91 11.58 -18.28 -5.27
CA LYS A 91 12.08 -19.25 -6.25
C LYS A 91 13.54 -19.59 -5.93
N ARG A 92 13.90 -20.87 -5.88
CA ARG A 92 15.28 -21.34 -6.17
C ARG A 92 15.25 -22.02 -7.54
N PRO A 93 16.14 -21.67 -8.49
CA PRO A 93 16.21 -22.33 -9.78
C PRO A 93 16.75 -23.76 -9.63
N LYS A 94 16.16 -24.67 -10.41
CA LYS A 94 16.48 -26.09 -10.52
C LYS A 94 17.76 -26.26 -11.33
N SER A 95 18.89 -26.58 -10.69
CA SER A 95 20.04 -27.11 -11.40
C SER A 95 19.90 -28.64 -11.48
N GLN A 96 19.40 -29.12 -12.61
CA GLN A 96 19.59 -30.50 -13.05
C GLN A 96 20.81 -30.50 -13.97
N TRP A 97 21.93 -31.06 -13.53
CA TRP A 97 23.02 -31.53 -14.40
C TRP A 97 23.76 -32.59 -13.59
N GLY A 98 23.43 -33.85 -13.87
CA GLY A 98 24.30 -34.97 -13.61
C GLY A 98 24.86 -35.42 -14.96
N ASP A 99 26.13 -35.81 -14.97
CA ASP A 99 26.79 -36.67 -15.95
C ASP A 99 28.21 -36.96 -15.44
N PRO A 100 28.85 -38.09 -15.75
CA PRO A 100 28.36 -39.41 -16.17
C PRO A 100 28.43 -40.49 -15.07
#